data_AF-A0A807LLS3-F1
#
_entry.id   AF-A0A807LLS3-F1
#
_cell.length_a   1.000
_cell.length_b   1.000
_cell.length_c   1.000
_cell.angle_alpha   90.00
_cell.angle_beta   90.00
_cell.angle_gamma   90.00
#
_symmetry.space_group_name_H-M   'P 1'
#
loop_
_entity.id
_entity.type
_entity.pdbx_description
1 polymer ?
#
loop_
_entity_poly.entity_id
_entity_poly.type
_entity_poly.pdbx_seq_one_letter_code
_entity_poly.pdbx_strand_id
1 'polypeptide(L)'
;MYAYKKPAQPTTPSARQEPEEEAPARKHSVLRRAFERIISPFRRRSSQAKSGAGSDAHERYRKTENLIATGSIGSVYHYDDEYVMKDYSGIVDPDRKGRLRSAMNNAAAFNRLYGAGSANVMMRKTANPLQKAVSVKLRRISGASLADILAQGNIGLAEKAVARYAKGDVATQLAKKLELAGVDHNDINLGNILYDPQTDSFSLIDFDDSHLNPPGVPLNEFMVEELVRKINYYFRTFTREVNALKQA
;
A
#
# COMPACT_ATOMS: atom_id res chain seq x y z
N MET A 1 49.39 -57.75 -31.50
CA MET A 1 48.33 -56.73 -31.49
C MET A 1 47.74 -56.64 -30.09
N TYR A 2 48.06 -55.56 -29.36
CA TYR A 2 47.22 -54.77 -28.44
C TYR A 2 48.12 -53.97 -27.46
N ALA A 3 47.72 -52.71 -27.30
CA ALA A 3 47.88 -51.85 -26.13
C ALA A 3 49.26 -51.20 -25.84
N TYR A 4 49.28 -49.86 -25.89
CA TYR A 4 49.38 -48.95 -24.75
C TYR A 4 50.06 -47.63 -25.17
N LYS A 5 49.36 -46.50 -25.02
CA LYS A 5 49.98 -45.17 -24.92
C LYS A 5 49.31 -44.38 -23.80
N LYS A 6 50.09 -44.10 -22.76
CA LYS A 6 50.05 -42.96 -21.82
C LYS A 6 51.49 -42.79 -21.31
N PRO A 7 51.91 -41.65 -20.73
CA PRO A 7 51.24 -40.36 -20.58
C PRO A 7 52.12 -39.19 -21.09
N ALA A 8 51.58 -37.96 -21.12
CA ALA A 8 52.41 -36.75 -21.15
C ALA A 8 51.72 -35.61 -20.40
N GLN A 9 52.39 -35.15 -19.35
CA GLN A 9 52.34 -33.83 -18.70
C GLN A 9 53.76 -33.61 -18.11
N PRO A 10 54.23 -32.39 -17.78
CA PRO A 10 53.55 -31.08 -17.81
C PRO A 10 54.40 -29.98 -18.50
N THR A 11 53.79 -28.84 -18.83
CA THR A 11 54.48 -27.53 -18.86
C THR A 11 53.51 -26.44 -18.45
N THR A 12 53.86 -25.72 -17.39
CA THR A 12 53.24 -24.47 -16.93
C THR A 12 53.67 -23.29 -17.81
N PRO A 13 52.85 -22.23 -17.88
CA PRO A 13 53.44 -20.91 -17.69
C PRO A 13 52.62 -19.96 -16.81
N SER A 14 53.37 -19.35 -15.89
CA SER A 14 53.48 -17.93 -15.56
C SER A 14 52.26 -17.06 -15.25
N ALA A 15 52.38 -16.40 -14.10
CA ALA A 15 51.47 -15.46 -13.48
C ALA A 15 51.18 -14.23 -14.35
N ARG A 16 49.91 -13.82 -14.38
CA ARG A 16 49.49 -12.44 -14.66
C ARG A 16 48.74 -11.90 -13.46
N GLN A 17 49.20 -10.75 -13.02
CA GLN A 17 48.67 -9.93 -11.93
C GLN A 17 47.22 -9.55 -12.21
N GLU A 18 46.38 -9.70 -11.19
CA GLU A 18 45.05 -9.11 -11.10
C GLU A 18 45.18 -7.58 -10.93
N PRO A 19 44.33 -6.77 -11.56
CA PRO A 19 44.06 -5.43 -11.08
C PRO A 19 42.98 -5.48 -9.99
N GLU A 20 43.33 -4.94 -8.83
CA GLU A 20 42.43 -4.59 -7.74
C GLU A 20 41.38 -3.53 -8.17
N GLU A 21 40.17 -3.76 -7.70
CA GLU A 21 39.21 -2.81 -7.14
C GLU A 21 38.70 -1.63 -8.00
N GLU A 22 37.41 -1.68 -8.34
CA GLU A 22 36.54 -0.52 -8.10
C GLU A 22 35.15 -1.00 -7.64
N ALA A 23 34.84 -0.76 -6.37
CA ALA A 23 33.56 -1.08 -5.75
C ALA A 23 32.40 -0.38 -6.47
N PRO A 24 31.27 -1.06 -6.77
CA PRO A 24 30.14 -0.38 -7.37
C PRO A 24 29.53 0.59 -6.35
N ALA A 25 29.69 1.88 -6.66
CA ALA A 25 29.13 2.99 -5.93
C ALA A 25 27.66 2.76 -5.54
N ARG A 26 27.39 2.99 -4.25
CA ARG A 26 26.10 3.02 -3.56
C ARG A 26 24.95 3.50 -4.44
N LYS A 27 24.11 2.59 -4.94
CA LYS A 27 22.79 2.88 -5.54
C LYS A 27 21.73 3.25 -4.48
N HIS A 28 22.08 4.08 -3.50
CA HIS A 28 21.16 4.58 -2.47
C HIS A 28 20.28 5.76 -2.94
N SER A 29 20.43 6.24 -4.18
CA SER A 29 19.71 7.42 -4.69
C SER A 29 18.37 7.11 -5.37
N VAL A 30 18.15 5.89 -5.86
CA VAL A 30 16.93 5.56 -6.62
C VAL A 30 15.73 5.31 -5.70
N LEU A 31 15.95 4.77 -4.49
CA LEU A 31 14.90 4.57 -3.49
C LEU A 31 14.51 5.86 -2.76
N ARG A 32 15.41 6.84 -2.63
CA ARG A 32 15.06 8.16 -2.05
C ARG A 32 14.05 8.93 -2.90
N ARG A 33 14.11 8.82 -4.23
CA ARG A 33 13.14 9.50 -5.12
C ARG A 33 11.72 8.94 -5.08
N ALA A 34 11.53 7.70 -4.65
CA ALA A 34 10.20 7.14 -4.42
C ALA A 34 9.59 7.62 -3.09
N PHE A 35 10.44 7.89 -2.10
CA PHE A 35 10.04 8.35 -0.76
C PHE A 35 9.84 9.88 -0.65
N GLU A 36 10.47 10.68 -1.52
CA GLU A 36 10.34 12.16 -1.51
C GLU A 36 8.98 12.69 -1.99
N ARG A 37 8.07 11.84 -2.50
CA ARG A 37 6.72 12.29 -2.89
C ARG A 37 5.72 12.40 -1.73
N ILE A 38 6.12 12.07 -0.50
CA ILE A 38 5.18 12.05 0.64
C ILE A 38 5.40 13.18 1.65
N ILE A 39 6.49 13.96 1.60
CA ILE A 39 6.65 15.10 2.52
C ILE A 39 7.34 16.28 1.82
N SER A 40 6.58 17.32 1.45
CA SER A 40 7.12 18.64 1.15
C SER A 40 6.68 19.64 2.21
N PRO A 41 7.61 20.40 2.83
CA PRO A 41 7.27 21.49 3.72
C PRO A 41 7.12 22.78 2.91
N PHE A 42 5.88 23.25 2.69
CA PHE A 42 5.66 24.61 2.23
C PHE A 42 4.69 25.38 3.14
N ARG A 43 5.27 26.38 3.79
CA ARG A 43 4.65 27.36 4.68
C ARG A 43 4.37 28.63 3.86
N ARG A 44 3.15 29.18 4.01
CA ARG A 44 2.61 30.49 3.53
C ARG A 44 2.18 30.53 2.05
N ARG A 45 1.05 31.12 1.67
CA ARG A 45 0.29 32.28 2.21
C ARG A 45 -1.21 32.12 1.94
N SER A 46 -2.01 32.56 2.89
CA SER A 46 -3.47 32.67 2.84
C SER A 46 -3.94 33.64 1.74
N SER A 47 -4.82 33.18 0.86
CA SER A 47 -5.81 34.03 0.21
C SER A 47 -7.19 33.52 0.61
N GLN A 48 -7.77 34.22 1.59
CA GLN A 48 -9.14 34.04 2.04
C GLN A 48 -10.08 34.38 0.87
N ALA A 49 -10.69 33.37 0.25
CA ALA A 49 -11.94 33.55 -0.47
C ALA A 49 -13.04 33.04 0.46
N LYS A 50 -13.66 33.96 1.20
CA LYS A 50 -14.91 33.68 1.92
C LYS A 50 -16.01 33.49 0.87
N SER A 51 -16.45 32.26 0.66
CA SER A 51 -17.78 31.99 0.11
C SER A 51 -18.55 31.16 1.12
N GLY A 52 -19.38 31.86 1.91
CA GLY A 52 -20.40 31.23 2.73
C GLY A 52 -21.47 30.62 1.82
N ALA A 53 -21.50 29.30 1.76
CA ALA A 53 -22.65 28.50 1.37
C ALA A 53 -22.68 27.33 2.35
N GLY A 54 -23.85 27.08 2.97
CA GLY A 54 -24.02 26.33 4.22
C GLY A 54 -23.16 25.08 4.35
N SER A 55 -22.40 25.00 5.45
CA SER A 55 -21.63 23.80 5.79
C SER A 55 -22.61 22.66 6.06
N ASP A 56 -22.78 21.76 5.10
CA ASP A 56 -23.37 20.46 5.36
C ASP A 56 -22.61 19.84 6.55
N ALA A 57 -23.32 19.27 7.51
CA ALA A 57 -22.70 18.56 8.64
C ALA A 57 -21.68 17.51 8.16
N HIS A 58 -21.86 17.03 6.93
CA HIS A 58 -20.99 16.12 6.18
C HIS A 58 -19.65 16.69 5.70
N GLU A 59 -19.27 17.92 6.04
CA GLU A 59 -17.95 18.48 5.63
C GLU A 59 -17.05 18.88 6.80
N ARG A 60 -17.53 18.72 8.04
CA ARG A 60 -16.78 19.12 9.25
C ARG A 60 -15.49 18.34 9.46
N TYR A 61 -15.33 17.18 8.84
CA TYR A 61 -14.12 16.36 8.94
C TYR A 61 -12.95 16.89 8.09
N ARG A 62 -13.18 17.75 7.09
CA ARG A 62 -12.13 18.28 6.19
C ARG A 62 -11.30 19.38 6.84
N LYS A 63 -10.69 19.07 7.97
CA LYS A 63 -9.76 19.96 8.67
C LYS A 63 -8.36 19.37 8.64
N THR A 64 -7.36 20.23 8.70
CA THR A 64 -5.95 19.81 8.64
C THR A 64 -5.61 18.87 9.79
N GLU A 65 -6.15 19.10 10.98
CA GLU A 65 -5.95 18.22 12.15
C GLU A 65 -6.55 16.82 11.98
N ASN A 66 -7.51 16.64 11.08
CA ASN A 66 -8.13 15.35 10.80
C ASN A 66 -7.48 14.64 9.62
N LEU A 67 -6.55 15.27 8.89
CA LEU A 67 -5.94 14.68 7.71
C LEU A 67 -5.01 13.53 8.12
N ILE A 68 -5.31 12.33 7.63
CA ILE A 68 -4.51 11.12 7.84
C ILE A 68 -3.45 11.00 6.75
N ALA A 69 -3.88 11.07 5.50
CA ALA A 69 -3.01 10.86 4.34
C ALA A 69 -3.51 11.63 3.12
N THR A 70 -2.61 11.97 2.22
CA THR A 70 -2.93 12.49 0.89
C THR A 70 -2.16 11.70 -0.16
N GLY A 71 -2.88 11.23 -1.17
CA GLY A 71 -2.33 10.52 -2.32
C GLY A 71 -2.70 11.20 -3.63
N SER A 72 -2.28 10.61 -4.74
CA SER A 72 -2.56 11.12 -6.10
C SER A 72 -4.05 11.12 -6.45
N ILE A 73 -4.84 10.32 -5.76
CA ILE A 73 -6.25 10.09 -6.08
C ILE A 73 -7.22 10.67 -5.07
N GLY A 74 -6.74 11.19 -3.94
CA GLY A 74 -7.59 11.73 -2.90
C GLY A 74 -6.88 11.96 -1.57
N SER A 75 -7.66 12.35 -0.57
CA SER A 75 -7.21 12.55 0.80
C SER A 75 -8.07 11.72 1.75
N VAL A 76 -7.46 11.20 2.81
CA VAL A 76 -8.13 10.41 3.85
C VAL A 76 -8.14 11.22 5.14
N TYR A 77 -9.30 11.30 5.78
CA TYR A 77 -9.51 12.08 7.01
C TYR A 77 -10.09 11.20 8.12
N HIS A 78 -9.76 11.51 9.37
CA HIS A 78 -10.53 11.08 10.52
C HIS A 78 -11.95 11.64 10.41
N TYR A 79 -12.95 10.77 10.47
CA TYR A 79 -14.36 11.17 10.49
C TYR A 79 -14.90 11.15 11.93
N ASP A 80 -14.69 10.02 12.62
CA ASP A 80 -14.94 9.80 14.06
C ASP A 80 -14.01 8.67 14.56
N ASP A 81 -14.28 8.12 15.74
CA ASP A 81 -13.47 7.04 16.34
C ASP A 81 -13.56 5.73 15.54
N GLU A 82 -14.69 5.48 14.88
CA GLU A 82 -14.99 4.23 14.18
C GLU A 82 -14.75 4.30 12.67
N TYR A 83 -14.70 5.50 12.10
CA TYR A 83 -14.69 5.70 10.66
C TYR A 83 -13.65 6.72 10.19
N VAL A 84 -13.18 6.49 8.97
CA VAL A 84 -12.41 7.45 8.18
C VAL A 84 -13.21 7.83 6.93
N MET A 85 -12.92 8.99 6.36
CA MET A 85 -13.49 9.42 5.09
C MET A 85 -12.37 9.55 4.05
N LYS A 86 -12.51 8.83 2.93
CA LYS A 86 -11.66 9.02 1.75
C LYS A 86 -12.38 9.92 0.76
N ASP A 87 -11.85 11.12 0.57
CA ASP A 87 -12.32 12.07 -0.43
C ASP A 87 -11.51 11.91 -1.72
N TYR A 88 -12.17 11.53 -2.81
CA TYR A 88 -11.53 11.38 -4.09
C TYR A 88 -11.32 12.76 -4.74
N SER A 89 -10.15 12.93 -5.34
CA SER A 89 -9.79 14.10 -6.13
C SER A 89 -10.57 14.14 -7.44
N GLY A 90 -11.00 15.34 -7.83
CA GLY A 90 -11.70 15.57 -9.10
C GLY A 90 -13.22 15.47 -8.99
N ILE A 91 -13.87 15.67 -10.13
CA ILE A 91 -15.32 15.66 -10.27
C ILE A 91 -15.78 14.40 -11.00
N VAL A 92 -17.00 13.99 -10.67
CA VAL A 92 -17.75 12.93 -11.33
C VAL A 92 -18.79 13.59 -12.22
N ASP A 93 -18.71 13.28 -13.50
CA ASP A 93 -19.69 13.65 -14.53
C ASP A 93 -19.81 12.49 -15.54
N PRO A 94 -20.70 12.57 -16.55
CA PRO A 94 -20.91 11.50 -17.52
C PRO A 94 -19.63 11.04 -18.24
N ASP A 95 -18.68 11.94 -18.46
CA ASP A 95 -17.44 11.68 -19.20
C ASP A 95 -16.28 11.25 -18.28
N ARG A 96 -16.38 11.55 -16.97
CA ARG A 96 -15.35 11.30 -15.96
C ARG A 96 -15.88 10.46 -14.80
N LYS A 97 -15.97 9.14 -15.04
CA LYS A 97 -16.47 8.17 -14.04
C LYS A 97 -15.37 7.40 -13.29
N GLY A 98 -14.10 7.63 -13.59
CA GLY A 98 -12.98 6.88 -13.01
C GLY A 98 -12.97 6.89 -11.48
N ARG A 99 -13.17 8.07 -10.86
CA ARG A 99 -13.21 8.21 -9.40
C ARG A 99 -14.41 7.55 -8.76
N LEU A 100 -15.56 7.61 -9.41
CA LEU A 100 -16.75 6.90 -8.95
C LEU A 100 -16.52 5.39 -8.99
N ARG A 101 -15.90 4.87 -10.06
CA ARG A 101 -15.55 3.45 -10.16
C ARG A 101 -14.59 3.03 -9.05
N SER A 102 -13.52 3.79 -8.80
CA SER A 102 -12.59 3.50 -7.69
C SER A 102 -13.29 3.52 -6.33
N ALA A 103 -14.14 4.51 -6.07
CA ALA A 103 -14.93 4.60 -4.85
C ALA A 103 -15.88 3.40 -4.67
N MET A 104 -16.56 2.99 -5.74
CA MET A 104 -17.46 1.83 -5.73
C MET A 104 -16.70 0.52 -5.51
N ASN A 105 -15.56 0.35 -6.19
CA ASN A 105 -14.67 -0.80 -5.99
C ASN A 105 -14.20 -0.88 -4.55
N ASN A 106 -13.72 0.24 -3.99
CA ASN A 106 -13.21 0.28 -2.64
C ASN A 106 -14.30 -0.08 -1.63
N ALA A 107 -15.46 0.57 -1.72
CA ALA A 107 -16.58 0.28 -0.83
C ALA A 107 -17.08 -1.17 -0.94
N ALA A 108 -17.16 -1.72 -2.15
CA ALA A 108 -17.60 -3.09 -2.36
C ALA A 108 -16.61 -4.10 -1.79
N ALA A 109 -15.30 -3.93 -2.04
CA ALA A 109 -14.26 -4.79 -1.46
C ALA A 109 -14.26 -4.73 0.08
N PHE A 110 -14.35 -3.52 0.64
CA PHE A 110 -14.37 -3.30 2.08
C PHE A 110 -15.56 -3.99 2.75
N ASN A 111 -16.76 -3.86 2.17
CA ASN A 111 -17.95 -4.53 2.69
C ASN A 111 -17.84 -6.07 2.62
N ARG A 112 -17.17 -6.62 1.62
CA ARG A 112 -16.94 -8.08 1.52
C ARG A 112 -15.94 -8.58 2.56
N LEU A 113 -14.87 -7.81 2.81
CA LEU A 113 -13.78 -8.22 3.71
C LEU A 113 -14.06 -7.93 5.18
N TYR A 114 -14.73 -6.82 5.48
CA TYR A 114 -14.89 -6.30 6.84
C TYR A 114 -16.34 -6.35 7.35
N GLY A 115 -17.26 -6.82 6.51
CA GLY A 115 -18.68 -6.98 6.83
C GLY A 115 -19.54 -5.88 6.20
N ALA A 116 -20.80 -6.21 5.94
CA ALA A 116 -21.77 -5.27 5.39
C ALA A 116 -21.90 -4.02 6.26
N GLY A 117 -21.91 -2.84 5.63
CA GLY A 117 -21.95 -1.55 6.34
C GLY A 117 -20.58 -1.01 6.74
N SER A 118 -19.51 -1.73 6.48
CA SER A 118 -18.13 -1.25 6.71
C SER A 118 -17.72 -0.15 5.73
N ALA A 119 -18.44 0.04 4.62
CA ALA A 119 -18.18 1.13 3.70
C ALA A 119 -19.45 1.67 3.01
N ASN A 120 -19.49 2.98 2.77
CA ASN A 120 -20.57 3.65 2.05
C ASN A 120 -20.05 4.73 1.11
N VAL A 121 -20.48 4.69 -0.15
CA VAL A 121 -20.14 5.71 -1.17
C VAL A 121 -21.08 6.89 -1.04
N MET A 122 -20.52 8.09 -0.94
CA MET A 122 -21.26 9.34 -0.80
C MET A 122 -20.99 10.26 -1.98
N MET A 123 -22.07 10.71 -2.63
CA MET A 123 -21.99 11.75 -3.66
C MET A 123 -22.10 13.11 -2.99
N ARG A 124 -21.12 13.97 -3.24
CA ARG A 124 -21.04 15.31 -2.66
C ARG A 124 -21.37 16.36 -3.70
N LYS A 125 -22.06 17.41 -3.25
CA LYS A 125 -22.25 18.61 -4.06
C LYS A 125 -20.91 19.33 -4.19
N THR A 126 -20.69 19.95 -5.34
CA THR A 126 -19.59 20.88 -5.55
C THR A 126 -20.16 22.30 -5.69
N ALA A 127 -19.28 23.31 -5.81
CA ALA A 127 -19.71 24.67 -6.11
C ALA A 127 -20.51 24.76 -7.41
N ASN A 128 -20.23 23.88 -8.38
CA ASN A 128 -21.05 23.73 -9.58
C ASN A 128 -22.13 22.65 -9.34
N PRO A 129 -23.42 22.97 -9.40
CA PRO A 129 -24.50 22.02 -9.11
C PRO A 129 -24.55 20.83 -10.09
N LEU A 130 -24.04 21.00 -11.31
CA LEU A 130 -23.96 19.97 -12.36
C LEU A 130 -22.80 19.00 -12.13
N GLN A 131 -21.85 19.34 -11.27
CA GLN A 131 -20.70 18.52 -10.94
C GLN A 131 -20.88 17.90 -9.56
N LYS A 132 -20.51 16.64 -9.43
CA LYS A 132 -20.44 15.95 -8.13
C LYS A 132 -18.99 15.63 -7.80
N ALA A 133 -18.70 15.51 -6.51
CA ALA A 133 -17.50 14.84 -6.04
C ALA A 133 -17.92 13.52 -5.38
N VAL A 134 -16.99 12.59 -5.19
CA VAL A 134 -17.26 11.32 -4.53
C VAL A 134 -16.36 11.14 -3.32
N SER A 135 -16.93 10.58 -2.27
CA SER A 135 -16.23 10.15 -1.07
C SER A 135 -16.67 8.77 -0.68
N VAL A 136 -15.87 8.09 0.13
CA VAL A 136 -16.24 6.83 0.76
C VAL A 136 -16.02 6.94 2.26
N LYS A 137 -17.08 6.73 3.03
CA LYS A 137 -16.99 6.52 4.47
C LYS A 137 -16.57 5.06 4.68
N LEU A 138 -15.44 4.84 5.34
CA LEU A 138 -14.84 3.53 5.56
C LEU A 138 -14.72 3.29 7.07
N ARG A 139 -15.08 2.08 7.53
CA ARG A 139 -14.77 1.65 8.89
C ARG A 139 -13.27 1.69 9.08
N ARG A 140 -12.82 2.28 10.18
CA ARG A 140 -11.42 2.33 10.55
C ARG A 140 -10.95 0.93 10.88
N ILE A 141 -9.88 0.50 10.22
CA ILE A 141 -9.17 -0.74 10.55
C ILE A 141 -8.05 -0.40 11.52
N SER A 142 -7.91 -1.19 12.58
CA SER A 142 -6.86 -0.99 13.58
C SER A 142 -5.47 -1.27 12.99
N GLY A 143 -4.46 -0.68 13.63
CA GLY A 143 -3.07 -0.82 13.24
C GLY A 143 -2.51 0.38 12.49
N ALA A 144 -1.22 0.29 12.17
CA ALA A 144 -0.48 1.27 11.39
C ALA A 144 0.00 0.63 10.09
N SER A 145 0.10 1.42 9.02
CA SER A 145 0.64 0.89 7.76
C SER A 145 2.12 0.54 7.92
N LEU A 146 2.60 -0.47 7.20
CA LEU A 146 4.02 -0.82 7.21
C LEU A 146 4.88 0.36 6.76
N ALA A 147 4.40 1.17 5.82
CA ALA A 147 5.08 2.39 5.39
C ALA A 147 5.18 3.42 6.53
N ASP A 148 4.10 3.66 7.28
CA ASP A 148 4.10 4.62 8.40
C ASP A 148 4.99 4.14 9.55
N ILE A 149 4.98 2.84 9.85
CA ILE A 149 5.86 2.24 10.87
C ILE A 149 7.34 2.53 10.55
N LEU A 150 7.73 2.38 9.27
CA LEU A 150 9.09 2.72 8.81
C LEU A 150 9.35 4.22 8.88
N ALA A 151 8.43 5.04 8.39
CA ALA A 151 8.59 6.50 8.33
C ALA A 151 8.72 7.13 9.73
N GLN A 152 8.03 6.58 10.73
CA GLN A 152 8.12 6.99 12.13
C GLN A 152 9.37 6.47 12.85
N GLY A 153 10.13 5.55 12.24
CA GLY A 153 11.28 4.92 12.87
C GLY A 153 10.92 4.09 14.12
N ASN A 154 9.70 3.56 14.21
CA ASN A 154 9.25 2.80 15.37
C ASN A 154 9.79 1.35 15.32
N ILE A 155 11.06 1.19 15.69
CA ILE A 155 11.77 -0.10 15.58
C ILE A 155 11.06 -1.21 16.36
N GLY A 156 10.61 -0.94 17.59
CA GLY A 156 9.95 -1.97 18.41
C GLY A 156 8.65 -2.49 17.78
N LEU A 157 7.86 -1.61 17.15
CA LEU A 157 6.66 -2.05 16.41
C LEU A 157 7.03 -2.78 15.12
N ALA A 158 8.06 -2.30 14.42
CA ALA A 158 8.53 -2.92 13.19
C ALA A 158 9.07 -4.33 13.41
N GLU A 159 9.80 -4.55 14.51
CA GLU A 159 10.29 -5.87 14.93
C GLU A 159 9.16 -6.83 15.25
N LYS A 160 8.11 -6.36 15.93
CA LYS A 160 6.91 -7.19 16.18
C LYS A 160 6.24 -7.63 14.88
N ALA A 161 6.08 -6.71 13.92
CA ALA A 161 5.54 -7.04 12.61
C ALA A 161 6.42 -8.07 11.87
N VAL A 162 7.74 -7.89 11.85
CA VAL A 162 8.68 -8.86 11.25
C VAL A 162 8.59 -10.22 11.94
N ALA A 163 8.57 -10.25 13.27
CA ALA A 163 8.45 -11.48 14.03
C ALA A 163 7.13 -12.20 13.74
N ARG A 164 6.02 -11.46 13.64
CA ARG A 164 4.72 -12.05 13.26
C ARG A 164 4.74 -12.64 11.86
N TYR A 165 5.36 -11.96 10.89
CA TYR A 165 5.53 -12.48 9.54
C TYR A 165 6.41 -13.74 9.51
N ALA A 166 7.50 -13.76 10.29
CA ALA A 166 8.42 -14.89 10.38
C ALA A 166 7.79 -16.16 10.97
N LYS A 167 6.70 -16.05 11.74
CA LYS A 167 5.91 -17.21 12.21
C LYS A 167 5.22 -17.98 11.06
N GLY A 168 5.23 -17.46 9.83
CA GLY A 168 4.67 -18.11 8.66
C GLY A 168 3.21 -17.73 8.37
N ASP A 169 2.77 -18.15 7.18
CA ASP A 169 1.39 -18.13 6.65
C ASP A 169 0.67 -16.78 6.53
N VAL A 170 1.25 -15.65 6.94
CA VAL A 170 0.57 -14.34 6.84
C VAL A 170 0.15 -14.02 5.42
N ALA A 171 1.05 -14.19 4.43
CA ALA A 171 0.74 -13.90 3.04
C ALA A 171 -0.39 -14.79 2.50
N THR A 172 -0.35 -16.08 2.82
CA THR A 172 -1.38 -17.06 2.46
C THR A 172 -2.71 -16.73 3.14
N GLN A 173 -2.71 -16.34 4.42
CA GLN A 173 -3.92 -15.96 5.15
C GLN A 173 -4.57 -14.70 4.58
N LEU A 174 -3.78 -13.69 4.23
CA LEU A 174 -4.27 -12.48 3.58
C LEU A 174 -4.82 -12.78 2.18
N ALA A 175 -4.09 -13.57 1.38
CA ALA A 175 -4.56 -14.00 0.06
C ALA A 175 -5.83 -14.84 0.16
N LYS A 176 -5.97 -15.71 1.17
CA LYS A 176 -7.19 -16.49 1.39
C LYS A 176 -8.39 -15.62 1.74
N LYS A 177 -8.21 -14.55 2.52
CA LYS A 177 -9.28 -13.56 2.78
C LYS A 177 -9.75 -12.90 1.49
N LEU A 178 -8.82 -12.50 0.63
CA LEU A 178 -9.11 -11.92 -0.68
C LEU A 178 -9.79 -12.92 -1.63
N GLU A 179 -9.31 -14.16 -1.65
CA GLU A 179 -9.89 -15.27 -2.42
C GLU A 179 -11.37 -15.46 -2.08
N LEU A 180 -11.67 -15.66 -0.79
CA LEU A 180 -13.04 -15.91 -0.33
C LEU A 180 -13.96 -14.71 -0.58
N ALA A 181 -13.41 -13.50 -0.56
CA ALA A 181 -14.14 -12.28 -0.88
C ALA A 181 -14.29 -12.02 -2.39
N GLY A 182 -13.60 -12.79 -3.25
CA GLY A 182 -13.54 -12.52 -4.68
C GLY A 182 -12.96 -11.15 -5.02
N VAL A 183 -11.92 -10.72 -4.27
CA VAL A 183 -11.28 -9.39 -4.39
C VAL A 183 -9.84 -9.53 -4.89
N ASP A 184 -9.59 -9.19 -6.14
CA ASP A 184 -8.24 -9.11 -6.69
C ASP A 184 -7.66 -7.71 -6.45
N HIS A 185 -6.78 -7.61 -5.45
CA HIS A 185 -6.21 -6.35 -5.01
C HIS A 185 -4.95 -6.00 -5.81
N ASN A 186 -5.07 -5.01 -6.71
CA ASN A 186 -3.99 -4.65 -7.63
C ASN A 186 -2.96 -3.67 -7.05
N ASP A 187 -3.31 -2.90 -6.02
CA ASP A 187 -2.44 -1.93 -5.37
C ASP A 187 -1.94 -2.39 -4.00
N ILE A 188 -1.46 -3.63 -3.89
CA ILE A 188 -0.79 -4.08 -2.66
C ILE A 188 0.57 -3.37 -2.59
N ASN A 189 0.84 -2.69 -1.48
CA ASN A 189 2.12 -2.04 -1.16
C ASN A 189 2.24 -1.81 0.36
N LEU A 190 3.38 -1.29 0.85
CA LEU A 190 3.61 -1.09 2.29
C LEU A 190 2.63 -0.09 2.95
N GLY A 191 2.08 0.86 2.20
CA GLY A 191 1.07 1.79 2.71
C GLY A 191 -0.29 1.14 2.89
N ASN A 192 -0.56 0.06 2.16
CA ASN A 192 -1.85 -0.62 2.12
C ASN A 192 -1.90 -1.92 2.95
N ILE A 193 -0.80 -2.26 3.64
CA ILE A 193 -0.73 -3.36 4.60
C ILE A 193 -0.64 -2.77 6.00
N LEU A 194 -1.64 -3.02 6.84
CA LEU A 194 -1.68 -2.58 8.23
C LEU A 194 -1.22 -3.70 9.16
N TYR A 195 -0.43 -3.36 10.18
CA TYR A 195 -0.13 -4.24 11.32
C TYR A 195 -0.75 -3.70 12.59
N ASP A 196 -1.51 -4.55 13.28
CA ASP A 196 -2.07 -4.26 14.59
C ASP A 196 -1.36 -5.11 15.67
N PRO A 197 -0.55 -4.49 16.55
CA PRO A 197 0.17 -5.19 17.60
C PRO A 197 -0.73 -5.69 18.74
N GLN A 198 -1.96 -5.16 18.88
CA GLN A 198 -2.89 -5.62 19.92
C GLN A 198 -3.49 -6.98 19.57
N THR A 199 -3.77 -7.20 18.29
CA THR A 199 -4.34 -8.45 17.78
C THR A 199 -3.32 -9.37 17.12
N ASP A 200 -2.04 -8.95 17.04
CA ASP A 200 -0.93 -9.61 16.33
C ASP A 200 -1.32 -10.02 14.89
N SER A 201 -2.02 -9.11 14.19
CA SER A 201 -2.67 -9.41 12.92
C SER A 201 -2.35 -8.37 11.84
N PHE A 202 -2.49 -8.81 10.58
CA PHE A 202 -2.37 -7.96 9.41
C PHE A 202 -3.71 -7.79 8.69
N SER A 203 -3.90 -6.62 8.11
CA SER A 203 -5.07 -6.25 7.31
C SER A 203 -4.66 -5.50 6.04
N LEU A 204 -5.54 -5.51 5.03
CA LEU A 204 -5.33 -4.81 3.76
C LEU A 204 -6.33 -3.69 3.62
N ILE A 205 -5.91 -2.55 3.07
CA ILE A 205 -6.79 -1.41 2.81
C ILE A 205 -6.55 -0.89 1.39
N ASP A 206 -7.37 0.09 0.99
CA ASP A 206 -7.26 0.78 -0.29
C ASP A 206 -7.47 -0.11 -1.52
N PHE A 207 -8.73 -0.50 -1.74
CA PHE A 207 -9.13 -1.37 -2.85
C PHE A 207 -9.60 -0.59 -4.08
N ASP A 208 -9.13 0.65 -4.27
CA ASP A 208 -9.55 1.53 -5.36
C ASP A 208 -9.37 0.89 -6.74
N ASP A 209 -8.23 0.21 -6.93
CA ASP A 209 -7.83 -0.41 -8.20
C ASP A 209 -8.14 -1.92 -8.25
N SER A 210 -8.96 -2.42 -7.32
CA SER A 210 -9.29 -3.84 -7.27
C SER A 210 -10.22 -4.28 -8.40
N HIS A 211 -10.04 -5.51 -8.86
CA HIS A 211 -11.05 -6.21 -9.65
C HIS A 211 -11.89 -7.09 -8.73
N LEU A 212 -13.20 -7.08 -8.94
CA LEU A 212 -14.14 -7.82 -8.11
C LEU A 212 -14.83 -8.88 -8.94
N ASN A 213 -14.71 -10.13 -8.51
CA ASN A 213 -15.56 -11.19 -9.04
C ASN A 213 -17.02 -10.94 -8.64
N PRO A 214 -17.99 -11.56 -9.33
CA PRO A 214 -19.38 -11.54 -8.90
C PRO A 214 -19.51 -11.96 -7.43
N PRO A 215 -20.50 -11.42 -6.67
CA PRO A 215 -20.69 -11.79 -5.27
C PRO A 215 -20.78 -13.31 -5.09
N GLY A 216 -20.06 -13.84 -4.10
CA GLY A 216 -20.01 -15.28 -3.81
C GLY A 216 -19.09 -16.10 -4.71
N VAL A 217 -18.47 -15.50 -5.73
CA VAL A 217 -17.50 -16.18 -6.60
C VAL A 217 -16.09 -15.90 -6.10
N PRO A 218 -15.35 -16.93 -5.64
CA PRO A 218 -13.98 -16.76 -5.17
C PRO A 218 -13.01 -16.44 -6.31
N LEU A 219 -11.80 -16.01 -5.97
CA LEU A 219 -10.71 -15.91 -6.95
C LEU A 219 -10.26 -17.30 -7.41
N ASN A 220 -9.71 -17.39 -8.63
CA ASN A 220 -9.09 -18.62 -9.11
C ASN A 220 -7.67 -18.80 -8.53
N GLU A 221 -7.14 -20.02 -8.60
CA GLU A 221 -5.84 -20.40 -8.04
C GLU A 221 -4.69 -19.51 -8.53
N PHE A 222 -4.63 -19.23 -9.84
CA PHE A 222 -3.60 -18.36 -10.41
C PHE A 222 -3.59 -16.96 -9.77
N MET A 223 -4.77 -16.35 -9.59
CA MET A 223 -4.89 -15.05 -8.94
C MET A 223 -4.47 -15.11 -7.46
N VAL A 224 -4.77 -16.20 -6.76
CA VAL A 224 -4.34 -16.39 -5.36
C VAL A 224 -2.83 -16.52 -5.25
N GLU A 225 -2.19 -17.30 -6.12
CA GLU A 225 -0.74 -17.43 -6.19
C GLU A 225 -0.07 -16.08 -6.44
N GLU A 226 -0.62 -15.27 -7.36
CA GLU A 226 -0.14 -13.93 -7.62
C GLU A 226 -0.26 -13.01 -6.39
N LEU A 227 -1.37 -13.08 -5.66
CA LEU A 227 -1.55 -12.31 -4.42
C LEU A 227 -0.53 -12.73 -3.36
N VAL A 228 -0.34 -14.03 -3.14
CA VAL A 228 0.68 -14.55 -2.20
C VAL A 228 2.06 -14.05 -2.58
N ARG A 229 2.42 -14.09 -3.87
CA ARG A 229 3.71 -13.59 -4.39
C ARG A 229 3.89 -12.10 -4.15
N LYS A 230 2.87 -11.27 -4.47
CA LYS A 230 2.88 -9.81 -4.27
C LYS A 230 3.00 -9.46 -2.79
N ILE A 231 2.22 -10.08 -1.92
CA ILE A 231 2.24 -9.82 -0.48
C ILE A 231 3.60 -10.19 0.11
N ASN A 232 4.15 -11.36 -0.24
CA ASN A 232 5.47 -11.78 0.21
C ASN A 232 6.59 -10.84 -0.27
N TYR A 233 6.48 -10.30 -1.48
CA TYR A 233 7.44 -9.30 -1.97
C TYR A 233 7.51 -8.07 -1.06
N TYR A 234 6.36 -7.55 -0.64
CA TYR A 234 6.32 -6.38 0.25
C TYR A 234 6.75 -6.72 1.67
N PHE A 235 6.40 -7.88 2.22
CA PHE A 235 6.94 -8.30 3.51
C PHE A 235 8.47 -8.44 3.51
N ARG A 236 9.05 -9.05 2.47
CA ARG A 236 10.52 -9.13 2.33
C ARG A 236 11.15 -7.74 2.23
N THR A 237 10.51 -6.83 1.50
CA THR A 237 10.94 -5.43 1.40
C THR A 237 10.94 -4.78 2.78
N PHE A 238 9.83 -4.87 3.51
CA PHE A 238 9.70 -4.35 4.87
C PHE A 238 10.79 -4.89 5.80
N THR A 239 11.00 -6.21 5.84
CA THR A 239 12.05 -6.84 6.67
C THR A 239 13.44 -6.30 6.36
N ARG A 240 13.76 -6.07 5.07
CA ARG A 240 15.04 -5.48 4.66
C ARG A 240 15.19 -4.05 5.18
N GLU A 241 14.17 -3.22 5.04
CA GLU A 241 14.19 -1.85 5.55
C GLU A 241 14.33 -1.81 7.08
N VAL A 242 13.63 -2.69 7.80
CA VAL A 242 13.77 -2.81 9.26
C VAL A 242 15.20 -3.19 9.65
N ASN A 243 15.82 -4.15 8.96
CA ASN A 243 17.21 -4.54 9.23
C ASN A 243 18.20 -3.39 8.96
N ALA A 244 17.97 -2.59 7.91
CA ALA A 244 18.79 -1.42 7.62
C ALA A 244 18.67 -0.35 8.72
N LEU A 245 17.46 -0.13 9.24
CA LEU A 245 17.22 0.81 10.34
C LEU A 245 17.91 0.39 11.64
N LYS A 246 18.10 -0.91 11.90
CA LYS A 246 18.84 -1.39 13.09
C LYS A 246 20.34 -1.18 13.00
N GLN A 247 20.87 -1.00 11.80
CA GLN A 247 22.30 -0.83 11.54
C GLN A 247 22.71 0.64 11.44
N ALA A 248 21.74 1.56 11.40
CA ALA A 248 21.93 3.01 11.35
C ALA A 248 21.98 3.60 12.76
#